data_AF-F0EII6-F1
#
_entry.id   AF-F0EII6-F1
#
_cell.length_a   1.000
_cell.length_b   1.000
_cell.length_c   1.000
_cell.angle_alpha   90.00
_cell.angle_beta   90.00
_cell.angle_gamma   90.00
#
_symmetry.space_group_name_H-M   'P 1'
#
loop_
_entity.id
_entity.type
_entity.pdbx_description
1 polymer ?
#
loop_
_entity_poly.entity_id
_entity_poly.type
_entity_poly.pdbx_seq_one_letter_code
_entity_poly.pdbx_strand_id
1 'polypeptide(L)'
;MLTEYILIIFSILIFLTIAISFIRKKYNSHSMYKLTNLLIYFLELFLAGTLLNLLFDANTFQTSKSGFLIFKDYVYANSIYSIIITMVIKFWDGTTIDSINSLQKQVKDFLLLLELRDTGSIRNKFQSFKNHYRFHYRIGSLDNFTLNEVNEVTIAIQNFLDNEIREKDLILFLKNKQILLEDERNIVNFGWQSSLFLRMLKN
;
A
#
# COMPACT_ATOMS: atom_id res chain seq x y z
N MET A 1 -26.26 -30.03 1.07
CA MET A 1 -25.34 -30.31 -0.04
C MET A 1 -24.48 -29.12 -0.44
N LEU A 2 -24.96 -28.05 -1.09
CA LEU A 2 -24.05 -26.96 -1.52
C LEU A 2 -23.34 -26.27 -0.34
N THR A 3 -24.06 -26.00 0.75
CA THR A 3 -23.49 -25.44 1.99
C THR A 3 -22.42 -26.35 2.61
N GLU A 4 -22.57 -27.67 2.52
CA GLU A 4 -21.58 -28.64 3.01
C GLU A 4 -20.31 -28.59 2.15
N TYR A 5 -20.42 -28.54 0.82
CA TYR A 5 -19.25 -28.40 -0.07
C TYR A 5 -18.50 -27.10 0.16
N ILE A 6 -19.21 -25.98 0.36
CA ILE A 6 -18.61 -24.68 0.67
C ILE A 6 -17.83 -24.75 1.99
N LEU A 7 -18.43 -25.37 3.02
CA LEU A 7 -17.76 -25.55 4.32
C LEU A 7 -16.53 -26.46 4.23
N ILE A 8 -16.58 -27.51 3.41
CA ILE A 8 -15.42 -28.39 3.17
C ILE A 8 -14.29 -27.61 2.49
N ILE A 9 -14.58 -26.89 1.40
CA ILE A 9 -13.59 -26.10 0.67
C ILE A 9 -12.99 -25.02 1.59
N PHE A 10 -13.83 -24.34 2.37
CA PHE A 10 -13.38 -23.34 3.34
C PHE A 10 -12.44 -23.93 4.40
N SER A 11 -12.81 -25.09 4.95
CA SER A 11 -11.99 -25.78 5.96
C SER A 11 -10.63 -26.21 5.39
N ILE A 12 -10.61 -26.69 4.15
CA ILE A 12 -9.36 -27.05 3.44
C ILE A 12 -8.47 -25.81 3.25
N LEU A 13 -9.05 -24.68 2.80
CA LEU A 13 -8.29 -23.44 2.60
C LEU A 13 -7.70 -22.90 3.91
N ILE A 14 -8.46 -22.93 5.01
CA ILE A 14 -7.96 -22.54 6.33
C ILE A 14 -6.81 -23.47 6.76
N PHE A 15 -7.02 -24.78 6.65
CA PHE A 15 -6.03 -25.76 7.05
C PHE A 15 -4.71 -25.59 6.28
N LEU A 16 -4.79 -25.41 4.95
CA LEU A 16 -3.63 -25.15 4.09
C LEU A 16 -2.91 -23.85 4.49
N THR A 17 -3.66 -22.79 4.77
CA THR A 17 -3.09 -21.50 5.19
C THR A 17 -2.33 -21.63 6.50
N ILE A 18 -2.88 -22.36 7.48
CA ILE A 18 -2.22 -22.63 8.76
C ILE A 18 -0.98 -23.50 8.57
N ALA A 19 -1.10 -24.62 7.86
CA ALA A 19 0.01 -25.55 7.63
C ALA A 19 1.21 -24.87 6.95
N ILE A 20 0.95 -24.08 5.91
CA ILE A 20 2.01 -23.36 5.19
C ILE A 20 2.59 -22.21 6.03
N SER A 21 1.78 -21.56 6.87
CA SER A 21 2.27 -20.55 7.82
C SER A 21 3.24 -21.15 8.86
N PHE A 22 2.98 -22.37 9.33
CA PHE A 22 3.90 -23.11 10.21
C PHE A 22 5.20 -23.48 9.49
N ILE A 23 5.12 -23.98 8.25
CA ILE A 23 6.30 -24.32 7.44
C ILE A 23 7.13 -23.06 7.12
N ARG A 24 6.47 -21.94 6.81
CA ARG A 24 7.10 -20.63 6.60
C ARG A 24 7.97 -20.23 7.79
N LYS A 25 7.44 -20.35 9.01
CA LYS A 25 8.17 -20.02 10.25
C LYS A 25 9.45 -20.85 10.41
N LYS A 26 9.47 -22.07 9.88
CA LYS A 26 10.62 -22.98 9.96
C LYS A 26 11.68 -22.75 8.87
N TYR A 27 11.28 -22.37 7.65
CA TYR A 27 12.19 -22.35 6.49
C TYR A 27 12.49 -20.96 5.89
N ASN A 28 11.89 -19.88 6.41
CA ASN A 28 12.09 -18.47 6.04
C ASN A 28 12.45 -18.20 4.56
N SER A 29 11.78 -18.90 3.64
CA SER A 29 12.06 -18.84 2.21
C SER A 29 11.12 -17.85 1.52
N HIS A 30 11.65 -17.02 0.64
CA HIS A 30 10.87 -16.05 -0.14
C HIS A 30 9.73 -16.72 -0.94
N SER A 31 9.93 -17.94 -1.43
CA SER A 31 8.88 -18.72 -2.11
C SER A 31 7.70 -19.05 -1.19
N MET A 32 7.98 -19.38 0.07
CA MET A 32 6.95 -19.68 1.08
C MET A 32 6.13 -18.45 1.46
N TYR A 33 6.75 -17.25 1.46
CA TYR A 33 6.00 -15.99 1.61
C TYR A 33 5.02 -15.77 0.46
N LYS A 34 5.45 -15.99 -0.79
CA LYS A 34 4.56 -15.87 -1.96
C LYS A 34 3.38 -16.84 -1.88
N LEU A 35 3.64 -18.10 -1.52
CA LEU A 35 2.60 -19.11 -1.41
C LEU A 35 1.59 -18.80 -0.29
N THR A 36 2.09 -18.34 0.87
CA THR A 36 1.22 -17.91 1.98
C THR A 36 0.33 -16.75 1.54
N ASN A 37 0.89 -15.76 0.84
CA ASN A 37 0.13 -14.60 0.38
C ASN A 37 -0.96 -14.99 -0.61
N LEU A 38 -0.64 -15.87 -1.55
CA LEU A 38 -1.59 -16.37 -2.54
C LEU A 38 -2.74 -17.18 -1.90
N LEU A 39 -2.46 -17.96 -0.85
CA LEU A 39 -3.50 -18.67 -0.11
C LEU A 39 -4.44 -17.73 0.66
N ILE A 40 -3.88 -16.72 1.32
CA ILE A 40 -4.68 -15.71 2.03
C ILE A 40 -5.57 -14.97 1.02
N TYR A 41 -5.04 -14.63 -0.15
CA TYR A 41 -5.83 -13.99 -1.21
C TYR A 41 -6.96 -14.90 -1.72
N PHE A 42 -6.68 -16.19 -1.95
CA PHE A 42 -7.74 -17.13 -2.34
C PHE A 42 -8.80 -17.33 -1.27
N LEU A 43 -8.41 -17.36 0.01
CA LEU A 43 -9.33 -17.43 1.13
C LEU A 43 -10.24 -16.20 1.17
N GLU A 44 -9.67 -15.02 0.96
CA GLU A 44 -10.41 -13.76 0.90
C GLU A 44 -11.43 -13.75 -0.25
N LEU A 45 -10.99 -14.11 -1.47
CA LEU A 45 -11.88 -14.21 -2.63
C LEU A 45 -13.01 -15.22 -2.39
N PHE A 46 -12.69 -16.38 -1.81
CA PHE A 46 -13.69 -17.40 -1.53
C PHE A 46 -14.73 -16.91 -0.52
N LEU A 47 -14.29 -16.27 0.57
CA LEU A 47 -15.16 -15.68 1.58
C LEU A 47 -16.04 -14.57 1.02
N ALA A 48 -15.43 -13.60 0.34
CA ALA A 48 -16.14 -12.47 -0.24
C ALA A 48 -17.15 -12.92 -1.30
N GLY A 49 -16.73 -13.82 -2.20
CA GLY A 49 -17.60 -14.39 -3.23
C GLY A 49 -18.78 -15.14 -2.62
N THR A 50 -18.55 -15.94 -1.57
CA THR A 50 -19.64 -16.65 -0.87
C THR A 50 -20.61 -15.68 -0.21
N LEU A 51 -20.10 -14.63 0.44
CA LEU A 51 -20.92 -13.64 1.13
C LEU A 51 -21.75 -12.80 0.15
N LEU A 52 -21.16 -12.36 -0.95
CA LEU A 52 -21.87 -11.64 -2.01
C LEU A 52 -22.93 -12.51 -2.70
N ASN A 53 -22.63 -13.78 -2.97
CA ASN A 53 -23.62 -14.70 -3.53
C ASN A 53 -24.80 -14.94 -2.58
N LEU A 54 -24.54 -15.03 -1.26
CA LEU A 54 -25.59 -15.08 -0.24
C LEU A 54 -26.40 -13.78 -0.20
N LEU A 55 -25.77 -12.61 -0.36
CA LEU A 55 -26.48 -11.33 -0.34
C LEU A 55 -27.36 -11.11 -1.57
N PHE A 56 -26.87 -11.45 -2.76
CA PHE A 56 -27.59 -11.16 -4.00
C PHE A 56 -28.64 -12.22 -4.35
N ASP A 57 -28.40 -13.50 -4.01
CA ASP A 57 -29.32 -14.56 -4.38
C ASP A 57 -29.24 -15.77 -3.43
N ALA A 58 -29.54 -15.53 -2.14
CA ALA A 58 -29.57 -16.57 -1.10
C ALA A 58 -30.41 -17.78 -1.50
N ASN A 59 -31.55 -17.55 -2.17
CA ASN A 59 -32.53 -18.57 -2.46
C ASN A 59 -32.09 -19.47 -3.62
N THR A 60 -31.56 -18.93 -4.72
CA THR A 60 -31.06 -19.80 -5.80
C THR A 60 -29.69 -20.38 -5.48
N PHE A 61 -28.87 -19.71 -4.66
CA PHE A 61 -27.57 -20.24 -4.24
C PHE A 61 -27.71 -21.52 -3.43
N GLN A 62 -28.78 -21.70 -2.64
CA GLN A 62 -28.97 -22.93 -1.84
C GLN A 62 -29.52 -24.13 -2.64
N THR A 63 -29.94 -23.92 -3.89
CA THR A 63 -30.49 -24.99 -4.74
C THR A 63 -29.39 -25.79 -5.44
N SER A 64 -29.68 -27.05 -5.81
CA SER A 64 -28.75 -27.90 -6.55
C SER A 64 -28.51 -27.35 -7.97
N LYS A 65 -27.46 -26.56 -8.13
CA LYS A 65 -26.99 -26.03 -9.41
C LYS A 65 -25.89 -26.93 -10.00
N SER A 66 -25.73 -26.89 -11.32
CA SER A 66 -24.55 -27.49 -11.97
C SER A 66 -23.28 -26.74 -11.56
N GLY A 67 -22.14 -27.44 -11.54
CA GLY A 67 -20.84 -26.85 -11.16
C GLY A 67 -20.48 -25.59 -11.96
N PHE A 68 -20.87 -25.55 -13.24
CA PHE A 68 -20.67 -24.38 -14.11
C PHE A 68 -21.45 -23.14 -13.65
N LEU A 69 -22.70 -23.31 -13.22
CA LEU A 69 -23.51 -22.18 -12.74
C LEU A 69 -22.93 -21.62 -11.43
N ILE A 70 -22.48 -22.49 -10.53
CA ILE A 70 -21.80 -22.07 -9.30
C ILE A 70 -20.54 -21.29 -9.64
N PHE A 71 -19.70 -21.80 -10.56
CA PHE A 71 -18.51 -21.09 -11.02
C PHE A 71 -18.83 -19.71 -11.59
N LYS A 72 -19.84 -19.61 -12.47
CA LYS A 72 -20.30 -18.34 -13.05
C LYS A 72 -20.72 -17.35 -11.97
N ASP A 73 -21.48 -17.79 -10.97
CA ASP A 73 -21.94 -16.94 -9.86
C ASP A 73 -20.75 -16.44 -9.03
N TYR A 74 -19.75 -17.27 -8.75
CA TYR A 74 -18.50 -16.85 -8.10
C TYR A 74 -17.67 -15.88 -8.95
N VAL A 75 -17.59 -16.06 -10.26
CA VAL A 75 -16.90 -15.11 -11.16
C VAL A 75 -17.57 -13.74 -11.12
N TYR A 76 -18.91 -13.70 -11.13
CA TYR A 76 -19.66 -12.46 -11.02
C TYR A 76 -19.45 -11.77 -9.67
N ALA A 77 -19.60 -12.49 -8.56
CA ALA A 77 -19.37 -11.97 -7.22
C ALA A 77 -17.94 -11.45 -7.02
N ASN A 78 -16.94 -12.21 -7.48
CA ASN A 78 -15.54 -11.79 -7.41
C ASN A 78 -15.24 -10.56 -8.26
N SER A 79 -15.92 -10.39 -9.41
CA SER A 79 -15.76 -9.19 -10.24
C SER A 79 -16.26 -7.94 -9.50
N ILE A 80 -17.43 -8.03 -8.85
CA ILE A 80 -17.95 -6.96 -7.98
C ILE A 80 -16.98 -6.68 -6.83
N TYR A 81 -16.52 -7.74 -6.16
CA TYR A 81 -15.56 -7.63 -5.06
C TYR A 81 -14.29 -6.90 -5.49
N SER A 82 -13.70 -7.28 -6.63
CA SER A 82 -12.50 -6.63 -7.15
C SER A 82 -12.68 -5.13 -7.39
N ILE A 83 -13.86 -4.69 -7.86
CA ILE A 83 -14.16 -3.26 -8.05
C ILE A 83 -14.20 -2.55 -6.69
N ILE A 84 -14.94 -3.10 -5.72
CA ILE A 84 -15.09 -2.52 -4.38
C ILE A 84 -13.74 -2.43 -3.68
N ILE A 85 -12.96 -3.52 -3.69
CA ILE A 85 -11.63 -3.58 -3.08
C ILE A 85 -10.69 -2.57 -3.71
N THR A 86 -10.68 -2.48 -5.04
CA THR A 86 -9.85 -1.51 -5.76
C THR A 86 -10.18 -0.09 -5.31
N MET A 87 -11.47 0.22 -5.12
CA MET A 87 -11.91 1.52 -4.63
C MET A 87 -11.49 1.76 -3.18
N VAL A 88 -11.73 0.81 -2.28
CA VAL A 88 -11.34 0.90 -0.86
C VAL A 88 -9.84 1.08 -0.71
N ILE A 89 -9.04 0.28 -1.41
CA ILE A 89 -7.57 0.38 -1.39
C ILE A 89 -7.11 1.73 -1.94
N LYS A 90 -7.71 2.23 -3.03
CA LYS A 90 -7.39 3.57 -3.55
C LYS A 90 -7.68 4.68 -2.55
N PHE A 91 -8.78 4.58 -1.79
CA PHE A 91 -9.07 5.55 -0.73
C PHE A 91 -8.13 5.42 0.46
N TRP A 92 -7.79 4.19 0.85
CA TRP A 92 -6.87 3.92 1.96
C TRP A 92 -5.46 4.42 1.65
N ASP A 93 -4.93 4.10 0.47
CA ASP A 93 -3.57 4.44 0.07
C ASP A 93 -3.45 5.85 -0.52
N GLY A 94 -4.57 6.45 -0.94
CA GLY A 94 -4.60 7.75 -1.60
C GLY A 94 -3.91 8.83 -0.79
N THR A 95 -4.15 8.88 0.53
CA THR A 95 -3.52 9.86 1.41
C THR A 95 -2.01 9.68 1.51
N THR A 96 -1.52 8.45 1.52
CA THR A 96 -0.08 8.12 1.57
C THR A 96 0.60 8.42 0.23
N ILE A 97 -0.07 8.11 -0.88
CA ILE A 97 0.43 8.43 -2.22
C ILE A 97 0.50 9.96 -2.39
N ASP A 98 -0.52 10.68 -1.95
CA ASP A 98 -0.57 12.14 -2.02
C ASP A 98 0.50 12.80 -1.14
N SER A 99 0.76 12.27 0.06
CA SER A 99 1.83 12.77 0.94
C SER A 99 3.22 12.56 0.33
N ILE A 100 3.48 11.37 -0.22
CA ILE A 100 4.74 11.04 -0.92
C ILE A 100 4.90 11.93 -2.17
N ASN A 101 3.86 12.09 -2.98
CA ASN A 101 3.89 12.94 -4.17
C ASN A 101 4.13 14.42 -3.82
N SER A 102 3.50 14.90 -2.74
CA SER A 102 3.73 16.25 -2.24
C SER A 102 5.20 16.45 -1.85
N LEU A 103 5.77 15.52 -1.09
CA LEU A 103 7.19 15.59 -0.68
C LEU A 103 8.12 15.51 -1.89
N GLN A 104 7.85 14.60 -2.83
CA GLN A 104 8.64 14.45 -4.05
C GLN A 104 8.64 15.74 -4.88
N LYS A 105 7.49 16.44 -4.96
CA LYS A 105 7.40 17.75 -5.62
C LYS A 105 8.28 18.79 -4.92
N GLN A 106 8.25 18.86 -3.58
CA GLN A 106 9.09 19.81 -2.84
C GLN A 106 10.58 19.53 -3.02
N VAL A 107 10.99 18.26 -2.99
CA VAL A 107 12.38 17.85 -3.24
C VAL A 107 12.83 18.28 -4.64
N LYS A 108 11.99 18.09 -5.67
CA LYS A 108 12.26 18.56 -7.03
C LYS A 108 12.39 20.08 -7.11
N ASP A 109 11.52 20.82 -6.42
CA ASP A 109 11.60 22.27 -6.38
C ASP A 109 12.93 22.74 -5.74
N PHE A 110 13.39 22.09 -4.67
CA PHE A 110 14.70 22.39 -4.06
C PHE A 110 15.86 22.08 -5.00
N LEU A 111 15.83 20.93 -5.69
CA LEU A 111 16.84 20.58 -6.70
C LEU A 111 16.92 21.62 -7.81
N LEU A 112 15.77 22.09 -8.32
CA LEU A 112 15.71 23.11 -9.36
C LEU A 112 16.29 24.45 -8.88
N LEU A 113 15.98 24.86 -7.65
CA LEU A 113 16.53 26.09 -7.07
C LEU A 113 18.06 26.01 -6.85
N LEU A 114 18.57 24.83 -6.48
CA LEU A 114 20.00 24.58 -6.37
C LEU A 114 20.69 24.64 -7.74
N GLU A 115 20.10 24.06 -8.78
CA GLU A 115 20.61 24.14 -10.16
C GLU A 115 20.67 25.57 -10.68
N LEU A 116 19.69 26.41 -10.30
CA LEU A 116 19.66 27.84 -10.63
C LEU A 116 20.55 28.71 -9.73
N ARG A 117 21.17 28.13 -8.68
CA ARG A 117 22.01 28.82 -7.68
C ARG A 117 21.32 29.99 -6.98
N ASP A 118 20.00 29.94 -6.82
CA ASP A 118 19.22 30.99 -6.15
C ASP A 118 19.05 30.70 -4.65
N THR A 119 20.08 31.01 -3.87
CA THR A 119 20.12 30.76 -2.42
C THR A 119 19.08 31.57 -1.64
N GLY A 120 18.68 32.74 -2.13
CA GLY A 120 17.62 33.56 -1.52
C GLY A 120 16.26 32.87 -1.59
N SER A 121 15.93 32.31 -2.76
CA SER A 121 14.69 31.56 -2.96
C SER A 121 14.66 30.24 -2.18
N ILE A 122 15.81 29.57 -1.97
CA ILE A 122 15.87 28.35 -1.15
C ILE A 122 15.42 28.62 0.28
N ARG A 123 15.87 29.71 0.90
CA ARG A 123 15.49 30.05 2.29
C ARG A 123 13.99 30.32 2.42
N ASN A 124 13.41 31.05 1.47
CA ASN A 124 11.97 31.33 1.45
C ASN A 124 11.15 30.05 1.25
N LYS A 125 11.58 29.20 0.31
CA LYS A 125 10.95 27.90 0.03
C LYS A 125 11.03 26.98 1.24
N PHE A 126 12.16 26.97 1.94
CA PHE A 126 12.36 26.17 3.15
C PHE A 126 11.43 26.59 4.30
N GLN A 127 11.22 27.89 4.51
CA GLN A 127 10.22 28.38 5.47
C GLN A 127 8.80 27.93 5.09
N SER A 128 8.43 28.06 3.82
CA SER A 128 7.13 27.56 3.33
C SER A 128 6.98 26.04 3.53
N PHE A 129 8.04 25.27 3.28
CA PHE A 129 8.08 23.83 3.47
C PHE A 129 7.85 23.45 4.95
N LYS A 130 8.58 24.07 5.88
CA LYS A 130 8.42 23.83 7.32
C LYS A 130 6.99 24.15 7.79
N ASN A 131 6.42 25.26 7.33
CA ASN A 131 5.06 25.64 7.70
C ASN A 131 4.02 24.64 7.18
N HIS A 132 4.16 24.20 5.92
CA HIS A 132 3.29 23.20 5.32
C HIS A 132 3.31 21.89 6.11
N TYR A 133 4.50 21.32 6.37
CA TYR A 133 4.59 20.03 7.05
C TYR A 133 4.33 20.09 8.56
N ARG A 134 4.56 21.25 9.21
CA ARG A 134 4.15 21.46 10.61
C ARG A 134 2.63 21.41 10.78
N PHE A 135 1.88 21.91 9.80
CA PHE A 135 0.43 21.79 9.79
C PHE A 135 0.02 20.31 9.67
N HIS A 136 0.57 19.60 8.68
CA HIS A 136 0.29 18.17 8.45
C HIS A 136 0.67 17.26 9.62
N TYR A 137 1.77 17.57 10.32
CA TYR A 137 2.17 16.87 11.54
C TYR A 137 1.13 17.04 12.66
N ARG A 138 0.60 18.25 12.87
CA ARG A 138 -0.39 18.53 13.92
C ARG A 138 -1.72 17.82 13.72
N ILE A 139 -2.12 17.63 12.47
CA ILE A 139 -3.38 16.95 12.14
C ILE A 139 -3.20 15.43 11.96
N GLY A 140 -1.98 14.90 12.13
CA GLY A 140 -1.70 13.47 12.00
C GLY A 140 -1.91 12.92 10.58
N SER A 141 -1.79 13.76 9.55
CA SER A 141 -2.09 13.36 8.17
C SER A 141 -0.90 12.73 7.43
N LEU A 142 0.21 12.50 8.13
CA LEU A 142 1.42 11.91 7.55
C LEU A 142 1.61 10.52 8.15
N ASP A 143 1.88 9.56 7.28
CA ASP A 143 2.39 8.25 7.67
C ASP A 143 3.81 8.38 8.24
N ASN A 144 4.21 7.39 9.04
CA ASN A 144 5.51 7.37 9.71
C ASN A 144 6.69 7.46 8.74
N PHE A 145 6.58 6.84 7.57
CA PHE A 145 7.62 6.92 6.55
C PHE A 145 7.75 8.35 6.04
N THR A 146 6.68 8.97 5.52
CA THR A 146 6.77 10.36 5.03
C THR A 146 7.23 11.34 6.12
N LEU A 147 6.83 11.12 7.37
CA LEU A 147 7.24 11.95 8.50
C LEU A 147 8.75 11.88 8.75
N ASN A 148 9.34 10.69 8.72
CA ASN A 148 10.79 10.51 8.83
C ASN A 148 11.52 11.19 7.67
N GLU A 149 11.01 11.00 6.45
CA GLU A 149 11.60 11.58 5.24
C GLU A 149 11.56 13.12 5.25
N VAL A 150 10.44 13.72 5.70
CA VAL A 150 10.32 15.17 5.91
C VAL A 150 11.35 15.67 6.91
N ASN A 151 11.56 14.96 8.02
CA ASN A 151 12.55 15.35 9.03
C ASN A 151 13.96 15.31 8.48
N GLU A 152 14.34 14.27 7.74
CA GLU A 152 15.66 14.17 7.13
C GLU A 152 15.91 15.26 6.09
N VAL A 153 14.92 15.54 5.22
CA VAL A 153 15.00 16.65 4.26
C VAL A 153 15.10 18.00 4.99
N THR A 154 14.37 18.17 6.10
CA THR A 154 14.44 19.40 6.90
C THR A 154 15.85 19.62 7.46
N ILE A 155 16.45 18.58 8.03
CA ILE A 155 17.80 18.64 8.61
C ILE A 155 18.83 18.92 7.51
N ALA A 156 18.77 18.21 6.39
CA ALA A 156 19.72 18.42 5.30
C ALA A 156 19.69 19.85 4.75
N ILE A 157 18.50 20.42 4.52
CA ILE A 157 18.37 21.79 4.03
C ILE A 157 18.82 22.81 5.09
N GLN A 158 18.51 22.58 6.37
CA GLN A 158 18.96 23.44 7.46
C GLN A 158 20.50 23.47 7.52
N ASN A 159 21.15 22.30 7.51
CA ASN A 159 22.60 22.19 7.52
C ASN A 159 23.24 22.88 6.30
N PHE A 160 22.58 22.87 5.14
CA PHE A 160 23.05 23.61 3.97
C PHE A 160 22.95 25.12 4.17
N LEU A 161 21.82 25.61 4.69
CA LEU A 161 21.62 27.03 4.98
C LEU A 161 22.56 27.56 6.06
N ASP A 162 23.01 26.68 6.96
CA ASP A 162 23.98 26.96 8.01
C ASP A 162 25.44 26.76 7.55
N ASN A 163 25.65 26.45 6.25
CA ASN A 163 26.93 26.18 5.60
C ASN A 163 27.72 24.98 6.15
N GLU A 164 27.04 24.02 6.79
CA GLU A 164 27.64 22.78 7.31
C GLU A 164 27.82 21.71 6.23
N ILE A 165 27.02 21.76 5.15
CA ILE A 165 27.14 20.86 4.00
C ILE A 165 27.33 21.62 2.70
N ARG A 166 28.07 21.04 1.76
CA ARG A 166 28.29 21.65 0.44
C ARG A 166 27.08 21.39 -0.45
N GLU A 167 26.86 22.30 -1.39
CA GLU A 167 25.78 22.22 -2.39
C GLU A 167 25.75 20.87 -3.13
N LYS A 168 26.91 20.34 -3.54
CA LYS A 168 27.02 19.04 -4.22
C LYS A 168 26.52 17.88 -3.36
N ASP A 169 26.82 17.93 -2.05
CA ASP A 169 26.43 16.88 -1.11
C ASP A 169 24.90 16.94 -0.88
N LEU A 170 24.32 18.14 -0.80
CA LEU A 170 22.86 18.32 -0.75
C LEU A 170 22.16 17.83 -2.03
N ILE A 171 22.70 18.14 -3.21
CA ILE A 171 22.14 17.67 -4.49
C ILE A 171 22.12 16.13 -4.53
N LEU A 172 23.21 15.47 -4.13
CA LEU A 172 23.28 14.01 -4.08
C LEU A 172 22.24 13.44 -3.11
N PHE A 173 22.13 14.02 -1.91
CA PHE A 173 21.14 13.62 -0.92
C PHE A 173 19.71 13.74 -1.47
N LEU A 174 19.34 14.89 -2.04
CA LEU A 174 18.00 15.12 -2.58
C LEU A 174 17.68 14.21 -3.77
N LYS A 175 18.65 13.90 -4.64
CA LYS A 175 18.47 12.92 -5.71
C LYS A 175 18.22 11.50 -5.19
N ASN A 176 18.99 11.07 -4.19
CA ASN A 176 18.77 9.77 -3.54
C ASN A 176 17.40 9.71 -2.87
N LYS A 177 16.97 10.80 -2.22
CA LYS A 177 15.63 10.92 -1.64
C LYS A 177 14.54 10.85 -2.69
N GLN A 178 14.72 11.48 -3.85
CA GLN A 178 13.75 11.39 -4.94
C GLN A 178 13.56 9.94 -5.42
N ILE A 179 14.65 9.16 -5.54
CA ILE A 179 14.60 7.74 -5.93
C ILE A 179 13.87 6.93 -4.86
N LEU A 180 14.23 7.11 -3.58
CA LEU A 180 13.59 6.41 -2.47
C LEU A 180 12.07 6.68 -2.42
N LEU A 181 11.65 7.94 -2.58
CA LEU A 181 10.23 8.30 -2.60
C LEU A 181 9.51 7.70 -3.82
N GLU A 182 10.19 7.59 -4.96
CA GLU A 182 9.64 6.93 -6.15
C GLU A 182 9.49 5.43 -5.95
N ASP A 183 10.48 4.77 -5.34
CA ASP A 183 10.42 3.35 -4.99
C ASP A 183 9.31 3.07 -3.99
N GLU A 184 9.16 3.89 -2.94
CA GLU A 184 8.10 3.70 -1.95
C GLU A 184 6.72 3.96 -2.58
N ARG A 185 6.56 5.02 -3.38
CA ARG A 185 5.33 5.25 -4.15
C ARG A 185 5.02 4.06 -5.04
N ASN A 186 6.03 3.50 -5.69
CA ASN A 186 5.87 2.32 -6.52
C ASN A 186 5.52 1.09 -5.67
N ILE A 187 6.06 0.91 -4.47
CA ILE A 187 5.69 -0.20 -3.57
C ILE A 187 4.25 -0.07 -3.08
N VAL A 188 3.82 1.14 -2.68
CA VAL A 188 2.44 1.41 -2.26
C VAL A 188 1.49 1.21 -3.43
N ASN A 189 1.85 1.76 -4.59
CA ASN A 189 1.15 1.47 -5.84
C ASN A 189 1.16 -0.03 -6.07
N PHE A 190 2.28 -0.75 -6.07
CA PHE A 190 2.38 -2.20 -6.31
C PHE A 190 1.65 -3.07 -5.27
N GLY A 191 1.39 -2.53 -4.08
CA GLY A 191 0.50 -3.10 -3.08
C GLY A 191 -0.98 -3.14 -3.50
N TRP A 192 -1.37 -2.44 -4.57
CA TRP A 192 -2.71 -2.38 -5.20
C TRP A 192 -3.37 -3.72 -5.54
N GLN A 193 -2.67 -4.84 -5.46
CA GLN A 193 -3.13 -6.08 -6.13
C GLN A 193 -3.48 -7.26 -5.22
N SER A 194 -3.15 -7.25 -3.93
CA SER A 194 -2.93 -8.56 -3.30
C SER A 194 -3.93 -9.08 -2.28
N SER A 195 -4.72 -8.25 -1.56
CA SER A 195 -5.73 -8.68 -0.54
C SER A 195 -5.91 -7.61 0.55
N LEU A 196 -7.11 -7.41 1.08
CA LEU A 196 -7.32 -6.65 2.33
C LEU A 196 -6.72 -7.38 3.54
N PHE A 197 -6.89 -8.68 3.64
CA PHE A 197 -6.34 -9.50 4.72
C PHE A 197 -4.82 -9.43 4.80
N LEU A 198 -4.12 -9.45 3.66
CA LEU A 198 -2.67 -9.29 3.63
C LEU A 198 -2.21 -7.92 4.15
N ARG A 199 -3.02 -6.88 3.93
CA ARG A 199 -2.73 -5.54 4.46
C ARG A 199 -2.95 -5.49 5.97
N MET A 200 -4.04 -6.07 6.47
CA MET A 200 -4.28 -6.16 7.92
C MET A 200 -3.23 -6.99 8.65
N LEU A 201 -2.64 -8.00 8.00
CA LEU A 201 -1.60 -8.85 8.58
C LEU A 201 -0.18 -8.26 8.51
N LYS A 202 0.04 -7.22 7.68
CA LYS A 202 1.33 -6.55 7.52
C LYS A 202 1.52 -5.38 8.50
N ASN A 203 0.42 -4.78 8.94
CA ASN A 203 0.36 -3.77 10.01
C ASN A 203 0.29 -4.43 11.39
#